data_AF-A0A4R2RPF4-F1
#
_entry.id   AF-A0A4R2RPF4-F1
#
_cell.length_a   1.000
_cell.length_b   1.000
_cell.length_c   1.000
_cell.angle_alpha   90.00
_cell.angle_beta   90.00
_cell.angle_gamma   90.00
#
_symmetry.space_group_name_H-M   'P 1'
#
loop_
_entity.id
_entity.type
_entity.pdbx_description
1 polymer ?
#
loop_
_entity_poly.entity_id
_entity_poly.type
_entity_poly.pdbx_seq_one_letter_code
_entity_poly.pdbx_strand_id
1 'polypeptide(L)' 'MEQFSRSSNRLLVPGASSVLNQFKEEIAAELGVTLGSETSARSNGSVGGEITKRLIAQSAQQMN' A
#
# COMPACT_ATOMS: atom_id res chain seq x y z
N MET A 1 -5.40 26.10 -4.93
CA MET A 1 -5.16 24.90 -4.10
C MET A 1 -6.02 23.79 -4.66
N GLU A 2 -5.44 22.90 -5.46
CA GLU A 2 -6.14 21.72 -5.97
C GLU A 2 -6.34 20.73 -4.81
N GLN A 3 -7.59 20.36 -4.56
CA GLN A 3 -7.94 19.32 -3.60
C GLN A 3 -7.54 17.97 -4.19
N PHE A 4 -6.41 17.41 -3.75
CA PHE A 4 -6.10 16.01 -4.02
C PHE A 4 -7.21 15.15 -3.43
N SER A 5 -8.04 14.61 -4.33
CA SER A 5 -9.11 13.67 -4.00
C SER A 5 -8.50 12.52 -3.20
N ARG A 6 -8.77 12.48 -1.89
CA ARG A 6 -8.40 11.37 -1.02
C ARG A 6 -9.26 10.18 -1.44
N SER A 7 -8.79 9.41 -2.41
CA SER A 7 -9.38 8.12 -2.72
C SER A 7 -9.19 7.21 -1.51
N SER A 8 -10.19 7.18 -0.63
CA SER A 8 -10.24 6.27 0.50
C SER A 8 -10.63 4.89 -0.03
N ASN A 9 -9.64 4.13 -0.49
CA ASN A 9 -9.82 2.70 -0.70
C ASN A 9 -10.26 2.09 0.62
N ARG A 10 -11.54 1.72 0.73
CA ARG A 10 -12.04 1.03 1.92
C ARG A 10 -11.47 -0.38 1.93
N LEU A 11 -10.99 -0.79 3.09
CA LEU A 11 -10.57 -2.17 3.31
C LEU A 11 -11.77 -3.08 3.09
N LEU A 12 -11.66 -3.97 2.10
CA LEU A 12 -12.70 -4.94 1.76
C LEU A 12 -12.77 -6.08 2.79
N VAL A 13 -11.65 -6.36 3.45
CA VAL A 13 -11.53 -7.40 4.47
C VAL A 13 -11.47 -6.74 5.85
N PRO A 14 -12.49 -6.92 6.71
CA PRO A 14 -12.45 -6.45 8.09
C PRO A 14 -11.25 -7.05 8.84
N GLY A 15 -10.51 -6.22 9.58
CA GLY A 15 -9.35 -6.65 10.36
C GLY A 15 -8.01 -6.70 9.62
N ALA A 16 -8.00 -6.60 8.28
CA ALA A 16 -6.74 -6.61 7.50
C ALA A 16 -5.86 -5.36 7.72
N SER A 17 -6.39 -4.31 8.35
CA SER A 17 -5.70 -3.04 8.57
C SER A 17 -4.33 -3.19 9.25
N SER A 18 -4.24 -4.05 10.28
CA SER A 18 -3.00 -4.23 11.03
C SER A 18 -1.89 -4.85 10.16
N VAL A 19 -2.23 -5.89 9.41
CA VAL A 19 -1.30 -6.59 8.52
C VAL A 19 -0.87 -5.68 7.37
N LEU A 20 -1.83 -4.95 6.78
CA LEU A 20 -1.53 -4.01 5.71
C LEU A 20 -0.66 -2.83 6.19
N ASN A 21 -0.82 -2.38 7.43
CA ASN A 21 0.07 -1.37 8.00
C ASN A 21 1.50 -1.89 8.15
N GLN A 22 1.67 -3.14 8.61
CA GLN A 22 2.99 -3.76 8.70
C GLN A 22 3.65 -3.85 7.32
N PHE A 23 2.95 -4.38 6.32
CA PHE A 23 3.47 -4.45 4.96
C PHE A 23 3.79 -3.08 4.38
N LYS A 24 2.95 -2.08 4.66
CA LYS A 24 3.19 -0.69 4.22
C LYS A 24 4.50 -0.15 4.79
N GLU A 25 4.77 -0.35 6.07
CA GLU A 25 6.01 0.12 6.70
C GLU A 25 7.25 -0.62 6.18
N GLU A 26 7.17 -1.94 6.06
CA GLU A 26 8.24 -2.78 5.51
C GLU A 26 8.59 -2.37 4.07
N ILE A 27 7.58 -2.27 3.19
CA ILE A 27 7.77 -1.92 1.78
C ILE A 27 8.23 -0.46 1.63
N ALA A 28 7.71 0.46 2.43
CA ALA A 28 8.16 1.84 2.43
C ALA A 28 9.66 1.93 2.78
N ALA A 29 10.10 1.17 3.78
CA ALA A 29 11.51 1.08 4.14
C ALA A 29 12.36 0.45 3.01
N GLU A 30 11.90 -0.65 2.42
CA GLU A 30 12.61 -1.32 1.32
C GLU A 30 12.77 -0.44 0.07
N LEU A 31 11.73 0.34 -0.27
CA LEU A 31 11.76 1.25 -1.41
C LEU A 31 12.41 2.61 -1.09
N GLY A 32 12.84 2.84 0.16
CA GLY A 32 13.40 4.13 0.60
C GLY A 32 12.40 5.29 0.50
N VAL A 33 11.10 5.00 0.59
CA VAL A 33 10.03 6.01 0.50
C VAL A 33 9.55 6.38 1.89
N THR A 34 9.70 7.66 2.25
CA THR A 34 8.98 8.20 3.41
C THR A 34 7.56 8.55 2.98
N LEU A 35 6.55 7.93 3.57
CA LEU A 35 5.16 8.23 3.23
C LEU A 35 4.73 9.57 3.86
N GLY A 36 4.08 10.42 3.07
CA GLY A 36 3.63 11.72 3.56
C GLY A 36 3.00 12.57 2.46
N SER A 37 2.36 13.67 2.87
CA SER A 37 1.75 14.64 1.95
C SER A 37 2.79 15.37 1.09
N GLU A 38 4.01 15.51 1.60
CA GLU A 38 5.13 16.14 0.88
C GLU A 38 5.83 15.19 -0.10
N THR A 39 5.55 13.89 0.00
CA THR A 39 6.12 12.86 -0.87
C THR A 39 5.32 12.80 -2.17
N SER A 40 6.02 12.68 -3.31
CA SER A 40 5.37 12.54 -4.61
C SER A 40 4.28 11.47 -4.59
N ALA A 41 3.14 11.77 -5.21
CA ALA A 41 2.04 10.83 -5.39
C ALA A 41 2.51 9.51 -6.03
N ARG A 42 3.52 9.55 -6.90
CA ARG A 42 4.12 8.37 -7.51
C ARG A 42 4.85 7.49 -6.50
N SER A 43 5.63 8.09 -5.60
CA SER A 43 6.37 7.38 -4.56
C SER A 43 5.41 6.81 -3.50
N ASN A 44 4.40 7.57 -3.09
CA ASN A 44 3.33 7.04 -2.23
C ASN A 44 2.58 5.89 -2.92
N GLY A 45 2.29 6.04 -4.22
CA GLY A 45 1.62 5.05 -5.04
C GLY A 45 2.43 3.76 -5.24
N SER A 46 3.77 3.84 -5.35
CA SER A 46 4.61 2.65 -5.53
C SER A 46 4.56 1.71 -4.34
N VAL A 47 4.45 2.24 -3.11
CA VAL A 47 4.28 1.41 -1.90
C VAL A 47 2.96 0.63 -1.95
N GLY A 48 1.85 1.29 -2.30
CA GLY A 48 0.54 0.64 -2.46
C GLY A 48 0.49 -0.41 -3.58
N GLY A 49 1.19 -0.15 -4.69
CA GLY A 49 1.35 -1.09 -5.79
C GLY A 49 2.09 -2.36 -5.38
N GLU A 50 3.19 -2.22 -4.64
CA GLU A 50 3.97 -3.36 -4.15
C GLU A 50 3.20 -4.20 -3.11
N ILE A 51 2.44 -3.56 -2.21
CA ILE A 51 1.54 -4.28 -1.30
C ILE A 51 0.59 -5.19 -2.11
N THR A 52 -0.07 -4.62 -3.11
CA THR A 52 -1.02 -5.35 -3.96
C THR A 52 -0.35 -6.49 -4.70
N LYS A 53 0.84 -6.26 -5.26
CA LYS A 53 1.61 -7.27 -6.00
C LYS A 53 2.01 -8.45 -5.11
N ARG A 54 2.50 -8.20 -3.89
CA ARG A 54 2.86 -9.26 -2.94
C ARG A 54 1.65 -10.06 -2.49
N LEU A 55 0.53 -9.39 -2.20
CA LEU A 55 -0.71 -10.06 -1.83
C LEU A 55 -1.21 -10.98 -2.94
N ILE A 56 -1.23 -10.50 -4.19
CA ILE A 56 -1.65 -11.33 -5.34
C ILE A 56 -0.70 -12.51 -5.52
N ALA A 57 0.61 -12.31 -5.41
CA ALA A 57 1.59 -13.39 -5.51
C ALA A 57 1.38 -14.46 -4.44
N GLN A 58 1.17 -14.06 -3.17
CA GLN A 58 0.87 -14.99 -2.08
C GLN A 58 -0.45 -15.73 -2.28
N SER A 59 -1.50 -15.03 -2.73
CA SER A 59 -2.80 -15.64 -3.05
C SER A 59 -2.68 -16.64 -4.19
N ALA A 60 -1.94 -16.31 -5.25
CA ALA A 60 -1.70 -17.20 -6.37
C ALA A 60 -0.99 -18.50 -5.95
N GLN A 61 -0.08 -18.43 -4.97
CA GLN A 61 0.58 -19.61 -4.39
C GLN A 61 -0.37 -20.48 -3.55
N GLN A 62 -1.36 -19.88 -2.87
CA GLN A 62 -2.34 -20.60 -2.06
C GLN A 62 -3.49 -21.22 -2.87
N MET A 63 -3.69 -20.75 -4.11
CA MET A 63 -4.74 -21.26 -5.01
C MET A 63 -4.29 -22.49 -5.82
N ASN A 64 -3.05 -22.93 -5.64
CA ASN A 64 -2.48 -24.15 -6.22
C ASN A 64 -2.30 -25.23 -5.15
#